data_AF-A0AAV3Z8E0-F1
#
_entry.id   AF-A0AAV3Z8E0-F1
#
_cell.length_a   1.000
_cell.length_b   1.000
_cell.length_c   1.000
_cell.angle_alpha   90.00
_cell.angle_beta   90.00
_cell.angle_gamma   90.00
#
_symmetry.space_group_name_H-M   'P 1'
#
loop_
_entity.id
_entity.type
_entity.pdbx_description
1 polymer ?
#
loop_
_entity_poly.entity_id
_entity_poly.type
_entity_poly.pdbx_seq_one_letter_code
_entity_poly.pdbx_strand_id
1 'polypeptide(L)'
;MFLMNDGNKRKLTQFLLHEWQQDCSALMLLNRAEYFACDHQCFVLSSCDGKTTDSRSVPNLASSHEEAGTLLILHTIYSDQNIVTPDTDIIIRLPDTDVFLLMSAFCEHFTQSLYFDTGVRNKRIHTHANCL
;
A
#
# COMPACT_ATOMS: atom_id res chain seq x y z
N MET A 1 -10.92 -19.76 15.67
CA MET A 1 -11.09 -18.64 14.71
C MET A 1 -9.92 -18.65 13.73
N PHE A 2 -10.16 -18.80 12.42
CA PHE A 2 -9.10 -19.06 11.41
C PHE A 2 -8.05 -17.95 11.36
N LEU A 3 -8.49 -16.68 11.37
CA LEU A 3 -7.63 -15.50 11.35
C LEU A 3 -7.02 -15.13 12.71
N MET A 4 -7.27 -15.90 13.78
CA MET A 4 -6.56 -15.70 15.06
C MET A 4 -5.31 -16.57 15.17
N ASN A 5 -5.04 -17.41 14.18
CA ASN A 5 -3.84 -18.21 14.12
C ASN A 5 -2.85 -17.55 13.15
N ASP A 6 -1.69 -17.14 13.65
CA ASP A 6 -0.70 -16.42 12.82
C ASP A 6 -0.14 -17.29 11.69
N GLY A 7 -0.06 -18.62 11.90
CA GLY A 7 0.27 -19.56 10.84
C GLY A 7 -0.74 -19.57 9.69
N ASN A 8 -2.04 -19.45 9.99
CA ASN A 8 -3.09 -19.34 8.97
C ASN A 8 -3.06 -17.99 8.27
N LYS A 9 -2.83 -16.89 9.00
CA LYS A 9 -2.68 -15.55 8.39
C LYS A 9 -1.53 -15.55 7.39
N ARG A 10 -0.36 -16.06 7.80
CA ARG A 10 0.83 -16.18 6.95
C ARG A 10 0.56 -17.01 5.70
N LYS A 11 -0.05 -18.19 5.87
CA LYS A 11 -0.40 -19.05 4.72
C LYS A 11 -1.38 -18.36 3.78
N LEU A 12 -2.33 -17.59 4.31
CA LEU A 12 -3.28 -16.83 3.52
C LEU A 12 -2.60 -15.72 2.72
N THR A 13 -1.71 -14.93 3.34
CA THR A 13 -0.98 -13.86 2.63
C THR A 13 -0.06 -14.43 1.56
N GLN A 14 0.63 -15.54 1.85
CA GLN A 14 1.48 -16.25 0.89
C GLN A 14 0.67 -16.81 -0.28
N PHE A 15 -0.50 -17.40 0.00
CA PHE A 15 -1.41 -17.88 -1.03
C PHE A 15 -1.90 -16.73 -1.93
N LEU A 16 -2.34 -15.61 -1.35
CA LEU A 16 -2.80 -14.45 -2.11
C LEU A 16 -1.70 -13.87 -3.01
N LEU A 17 -0.48 -13.73 -2.47
CA LEU A 17 0.67 -13.30 -3.26
C LEU A 17 0.92 -14.26 -4.43
N HIS A 18 0.91 -15.56 -4.18
CA HIS A 18 1.14 -16.57 -5.22
C HIS A 18 0.10 -16.50 -6.35
N GLU A 19 -1.19 -16.36 -6.01
CA GLU A 19 -2.28 -16.22 -6.99
C GLU A 19 -2.14 -14.93 -7.81
N TRP A 20 -1.74 -13.84 -7.17
CA TRP A 20 -1.59 -12.55 -7.84
C TRP A 20 -0.34 -12.49 -8.74
N GLN A 21 0.64 -13.35 -8.50
CA GLN A 21 1.82 -13.53 -9.37
C GLN A 21 1.51 -14.31 -10.65
N GLN A 22 0.36 -14.99 -10.73
CA GLN A 22 0.00 -15.75 -11.93
C GLN A 22 -0.46 -14.83 -13.06
N ASP A 23 -0.26 -15.26 -14.31
CA ASP A 23 -0.67 -14.53 -15.51
C ASP A 23 -2.20 -14.36 -15.62
N CYS A 24 -2.99 -15.20 -14.95
CA CYS A 24 -4.44 -15.01 -14.87
C CYS A 24 -4.85 -13.72 -14.15
N SER A 25 -3.94 -13.15 -13.34
CA SER A 25 -4.12 -11.87 -12.64
C SER A 25 -3.62 -10.66 -13.45
N ALA A 26 -2.97 -10.87 -14.59
CA ALA A 26 -2.33 -9.81 -15.37
C ALA A 26 -3.34 -8.74 -15.86
N LEU A 27 -4.53 -9.16 -16.29
CA LEU A 27 -5.59 -8.21 -16.70
C LEU A 27 -6.05 -7.33 -15.54
N MET A 28 -6.06 -7.88 -14.33
CA MET A 28 -6.29 -7.10 -13.12
C MET A 28 -5.18 -6.04 -13.05
N LEU A 29 -3.92 -6.45 -13.08
CA LEU A 29 -2.73 -5.61 -12.89
C LEU A 29 -2.40 -4.67 -14.07
N LEU A 30 -3.23 -4.61 -15.11
CA LEU A 30 -3.00 -3.77 -16.28
C LEU A 30 -2.95 -2.28 -15.89
N ASN A 31 -1.85 -1.62 -16.26
CA ASN A 31 -1.59 -0.19 -16.00
C ASN A 31 -1.62 0.20 -14.51
N ARG A 32 -1.31 -0.74 -13.61
CA ARG A 32 -1.17 -0.47 -12.18
C ARG A 32 -0.01 -1.23 -11.56
N ALA A 33 0.54 -0.65 -10.50
CA ALA A 33 1.55 -1.28 -9.65
C ALA A 33 0.93 -1.53 -8.28
N GLU A 34 0.78 -2.80 -7.92
CA GLU A 34 0.25 -3.22 -6.62
C GLU A 34 1.41 -3.62 -5.72
N TYR A 35 1.51 -2.99 -4.56
CA TYR A 35 2.52 -3.34 -3.56
C TYR A 35 1.93 -4.31 -2.54
N PHE A 36 2.60 -5.44 -2.34
CA PHE A 36 2.13 -6.52 -1.49
C PHE A 36 3.18 -6.85 -0.43
N ALA A 37 2.88 -6.55 0.83
CA ALA A 37 3.69 -6.95 1.97
C ALA A 37 3.31 -8.39 2.38
N CYS A 38 4.30 -9.29 2.40
CA CYS A 38 4.14 -10.67 2.84
C CYS A 38 5.33 -11.07 3.71
N ASP A 39 5.05 -11.50 4.93
CA ASP A 39 6.06 -11.79 5.95
C ASP A 39 7.00 -10.58 6.17
N HIS A 40 8.28 -10.72 5.82
CA HIS A 40 9.30 -9.67 5.98
C HIS A 40 9.72 -9.04 4.66
N GLN A 41 8.95 -9.29 3.60
CA GLN A 41 9.26 -8.86 2.24
C GLN A 41 8.10 -8.05 1.67
N CYS A 42 8.44 -7.13 0.78
CA CYS A 42 7.47 -6.47 -0.06
C CYS A 42 7.76 -6.83 -1.52
N PHE A 43 6.69 -7.00 -2.28
CA PHE A 43 6.73 -7.22 -3.72
C PHE A 43 5.95 -6.11 -4.40
N VAL A 44 6.33 -5.75 -5.62
CA VAL A 44 5.48 -4.98 -6.52
C VAL A 44 5.08 -5.87 -7.68
N LEU A 45 3.78 -5.89 -7.93
CA LEU A 45 3.11 -6.68 -8.94
C LEU A 45 2.54 -5.72 -9.99
N SER A 46 2.78 -5.99 -11.27
CA SER A 46 2.29 -5.13 -12.34
C SER A 46 2.09 -5.90 -13.64
N SER A 47 1.33 -5.33 -14.57
CA SER A 47 1.26 -5.83 -15.94
C SER A 47 1.22 -4.68 -16.94
N CYS A 48 2.07 -4.77 -17.96
CA CYS A 48 2.11 -3.79 -19.06
C CYS A 48 1.21 -4.19 -20.24
N ASP A 49 0.91 -5.49 -20.38
CA ASP A 49 0.19 -6.03 -21.54
C ASP A 49 -1.15 -6.70 -21.17
N GLY A 50 -1.44 -6.85 -19.88
CA GLY A 50 -2.64 -7.50 -19.37
C GLY A 50 -2.65 -9.02 -19.58
N LYS A 51 -1.50 -9.60 -19.95
CA LYS A 51 -1.32 -11.04 -20.24
C LYS A 51 -0.25 -11.67 -19.37
N THR A 52 0.81 -10.92 -19.07
CA THR A 52 1.92 -11.37 -18.23
C THR A 52 1.98 -10.56 -16.96
N THR A 53 2.19 -11.25 -15.85
CA THR A 53 2.41 -10.60 -14.55
C THR A 53 3.91 -10.44 -14.30
N ASP A 54 4.36 -9.22 -14.04
CA ASP A 54 5.68 -8.94 -13.48
C ASP A 54 5.61 -8.86 -11.96
N SER A 55 6.59 -9.45 -11.30
CA SER A 55 6.69 -9.51 -9.84
C SER A 55 8.14 -9.35 -9.41
N ARG A 56 8.44 -8.26 -8.71
CA ARG A 56 9.79 -7.96 -8.21
C ARG A 56 9.77 -7.65 -6.73
N SER A 57 10.79 -8.09 -6.01
CA SER A 57 10.97 -7.72 -4.61
C SER A 57 11.36 -6.23 -4.51
N VAL A 58 10.88 -5.57 -3.45
CA VAL A 58 11.19 -4.18 -3.11
C VAL A 58 11.86 -4.15 -1.74
N PRO A 59 13.20 -4.32 -1.66
CA PRO A 59 13.92 -4.44 -0.39
C PRO A 59 13.75 -3.24 0.53
N ASN A 60 13.58 -2.03 -0.02
CA ASN A 60 13.37 -0.80 0.75
C ASN A 60 12.05 -0.81 1.55
N LEU A 61 11.11 -1.68 1.17
CA LEU A 61 9.83 -1.87 1.85
C LEU A 61 9.78 -3.16 2.69
N ALA A 62 10.91 -3.87 2.82
CA ALA A 62 11.03 -5.00 3.73
C ALA A 62 10.91 -4.51 5.19
N SER A 63 10.03 -5.12 5.97
CA SER A 63 9.79 -4.72 7.36
C SER A 63 9.33 -5.92 8.18
N SER A 64 9.69 -5.93 9.47
CA SER A 64 9.17 -6.89 10.45
C SER A 64 7.98 -6.36 11.23
N HIS A 65 7.51 -5.14 10.95
CA HIS A 65 6.34 -4.57 11.61
C HIS A 65 5.07 -5.29 11.16
N GLU A 66 4.29 -5.78 12.12
CA GLU A 66 3.06 -6.53 11.84
C GLU A 66 1.85 -5.64 11.58
N GLU A 67 1.88 -4.39 12.06
CA GLU A 67 0.74 -3.47 12.00
C GLU A 67 0.64 -2.82 10.61
N ALA A 68 -0.46 -3.11 9.92
CA ALA A 68 -0.71 -2.63 8.56
C ALA A 68 -0.74 -1.09 8.46
N GLY A 69 -1.21 -0.39 9.50
CA GLY A 69 -1.23 1.08 9.54
C GLY A 69 0.16 1.69 9.50
N THR A 70 1.12 1.13 10.26
CA THR A 70 2.52 1.56 10.23
C THR A 70 3.18 1.24 8.88
N LEU A 71 2.92 0.05 8.32
CA LEU A 71 3.43 -0.30 6.98
C LEU A 71 2.90 0.64 5.90
N LEU A 72 1.65 1.08 6.00
CA LEU A 72 1.07 2.01 5.05
C LEU A 72 1.83 3.35 4.98
N ILE A 73 2.30 3.86 6.12
CA ILE A 73 3.13 5.08 6.16
C ILE A 73 4.47 4.85 5.49
N LEU A 74 5.13 3.72 5.73
CA LEU A 74 6.38 3.35 5.05
C LEU A 74 6.20 3.34 3.51
N HIS A 75 5.11 2.74 3.03
CA HIS A 75 4.78 2.71 1.60
C HIS A 75 4.47 4.10 1.04
N THR A 76 3.83 4.96 1.84
CA THR A 76 3.51 6.34 1.47
C THR A 76 4.81 7.15 1.29
N ILE A 77 5.75 7.05 2.23
CA ILE A 77 7.05 7.73 2.16
C ILE A 77 7.86 7.22 0.97
N TYR A 78 7.88 5.90 0.77
CA TYR A 78 8.53 5.31 -0.41
C TYR A 78 7.93 5.83 -1.71
N SER A 79 6.60 5.95 -1.79
CA SER A 79 5.92 6.49 -2.97
C SER A 79 6.33 7.94 -3.20
N ASP A 80 6.30 8.80 -2.18
CA ASP A 80 6.75 10.19 -2.25
C ASP A 80 8.16 10.33 -2.85
N GLN A 81 9.10 9.50 -2.39
CA GLN A 81 10.50 9.54 -2.81
C GLN A 81 10.74 8.98 -4.23
N ASN A 82 9.84 8.15 -4.74
CA ASN A 82 9.99 7.48 -6.04
C ASN A 82 9.02 8.01 -7.11
N ILE A 83 8.19 9.00 -6.79
CA ILE A 83 7.34 9.69 -7.76
C ILE A 83 8.24 10.45 -8.74
N VAL A 84 8.10 10.10 -10.02
CA VAL A 84 8.86 10.71 -11.13
C VAL A 84 8.13 11.93 -11.68
N THR A 85 6.80 11.97 -11.55
CA THR A 85 5.95 13.04 -12.06
C THR A 85 5.69 14.08 -10.96
N PRO A 86 6.13 15.34 -11.12
CA PRO A 86 5.68 16.40 -10.24
C PRO A 86 4.14 16.48 -10.26
N ASP A 87 3.54 16.87 -9.13
CA ASP A 87 2.09 17.02 -8.94
C ASP A 87 1.30 15.69 -8.85
N THR A 88 1.91 14.65 -8.26
CA THR A 88 1.21 13.39 -7.99
C THR A 88 0.71 13.37 -6.55
N ASP A 89 -0.61 13.47 -6.36
CA ASP A 89 -1.22 13.38 -5.04
C ASP A 89 -1.14 11.95 -4.47
N ILE A 90 -0.82 11.85 -3.18
CA ILE A 90 -0.88 10.58 -2.46
C ILE A 90 -2.19 10.52 -1.66
N ILE A 91 -2.97 9.46 -1.85
CA ILE A 91 -4.28 9.28 -1.20
C ILE A 91 -4.26 8.03 -0.33
N ILE A 92 -4.38 8.22 0.98
CA ILE A 92 -4.58 7.14 1.95
C ILE A 92 -6.08 6.89 2.11
N ARG A 93 -6.53 5.69 1.71
CA ARG A 93 -7.92 5.22 1.84
C ARG A 93 -8.05 4.15 2.91
N LEU A 94 -7.97 4.55 4.16
CA LEU A 94 -8.13 3.65 5.30
C LEU A 94 -8.78 4.44 6.44
N PRO A 95 -10.02 4.12 6.86
CA PRO A 95 -10.72 4.90 7.88
C PRO A 95 -10.23 4.55 9.30
N ASP A 96 -8.93 4.50 9.52
CA ASP A 96 -8.32 4.23 10.83
C ASP A 96 -7.71 5.50 11.44
N THR A 97 -8.00 5.72 12.71
CA THR A 97 -7.58 6.94 13.41
C THR A 97 -6.10 6.91 13.75
N ASP A 98 -5.54 5.73 14.02
CA ASP A 98 -4.10 5.58 14.27
C ASP A 98 -3.28 5.98 13.04
N VAL A 99 -3.73 5.64 11.82
CA VAL A 99 -3.10 6.03 10.56
C VAL A 99 -3.19 7.53 10.34
N PHE A 100 -4.30 8.18 10.69
CA PHE A 100 -4.39 9.64 10.63
C PHE A 100 -3.39 10.32 11.57
N LEU A 101 -3.23 9.79 12.79
CA LEU A 101 -2.24 10.30 13.75
C LEU A 101 -0.81 10.06 13.28
N LEU A 102 -0.50 8.89 12.75
CA LEU A 102 0.81 8.59 12.17
C LEU A 102 1.10 9.51 10.97
N MET A 103 0.15 9.67 10.06
CA MET A 103 0.26 10.59 8.93
C MET A 103 0.59 12.03 9.40
N SER A 104 -0.09 12.51 10.44
CA SER A 104 0.17 13.83 11.02
C SER A 104 1.55 13.92 11.67
N ALA A 105 1.98 12.85 12.37
CA ALA A 105 3.29 12.79 13.02
C ALA A 105 4.46 12.75 12.02
N PHE A 106 4.26 12.16 10.84
CA PHE A 106 5.27 12.04 9.79
C PHE A 106 5.11 13.07 8.66
N CYS A 107 4.25 14.09 8.82
CA CYS A 107 3.91 15.01 7.72
C CYS A 107 5.15 15.67 7.08
N GLU A 108 6.13 16.09 7.89
CA GLU A 108 7.38 16.71 7.43
C GLU A 108 8.25 15.82 6.51
N HIS A 109 7.96 14.52 6.44
CA HIS A 109 8.68 13.57 5.56
C HIS A 109 8.10 13.46 4.15
N PHE A 110 6.99 14.15 3.86
CA PHE A 110 6.35 14.14 2.54
C PHE A 110 6.62 15.44 1.78
N THR A 111 6.90 15.31 0.49
CA THR A 111 7.05 16.44 -0.44
C THR A 111 5.78 16.67 -1.27
N GLN A 112 5.01 15.62 -1.52
CA GLN A 112 3.74 15.65 -2.22
C GLN A 112 2.57 15.96 -1.29
N SER A 113 1.47 16.41 -1.88
CA SER A 113 0.20 16.59 -1.16
C SER A 113 -0.35 15.23 -0.73
N LEU A 114 -0.64 15.12 0.57
CA LEU A 114 -1.14 13.89 1.18
C LEU A 114 -2.58 14.06 1.63
N TYR A 115 -3.46 13.19 1.13
CA TYR A 115 -4.89 13.22 1.41
C TYR A 115 -5.31 11.97 2.18
N PHE A 116 -6.05 12.20 3.26
CA PHE A 116 -6.73 11.15 3.98
C PHE A 116 -8.19 11.09 3.56
N ASP A 117 -8.58 9.98 2.93
CA ASP A 117 -9.92 9.75 2.39
C ASP A 117 -10.67 8.77 3.31
N THR A 118 -11.67 9.29 4.01
CA THR A 118 -12.50 8.57 4.98
C THR A 118 -13.99 8.82 4.75
N GLY A 119 -14.85 8.05 5.42
CA GLY A 119 -16.30 8.12 5.28
C GLY A 119 -16.86 7.24 4.14
N VAL A 120 -18.19 7.23 4.02
CA VAL A 120 -18.90 6.36 3.07
C VAL A 120 -19.89 7.15 2.22
N ARG A 121 -19.91 6.85 0.91
CA ARG A 121 -20.85 7.43 -0.07
C ARG A 121 -20.86 8.97 -0.02
N ASN A 122 -22.02 9.58 0.22
CA ASN A 122 -22.21 11.04 0.24
C ASN A 122 -21.66 11.71 1.52
N LYS A 123 -21.01 10.97 2.41
CA LYS A 123 -20.34 11.49 3.61
C LYS A 123 -18.82 11.28 3.55
N ARG A 124 -18.27 11.20 2.34
CA ARG A 124 -16.83 11.09 2.12
C ARG A 124 -16.16 12.40 2.50
N ILE A 125 -15.11 12.32 3.29
CA ILE A 125 -14.35 13.47 3.79
C ILE A 125 -12.92 13.28 3.28
N HIS A 126 -12.43 14.28 2.57
CA HIS A 126 -11.05 14.37 2.16
C HIS A 126 -10.36 15.39 3.06
N THR A 127 -9.50 14.92 3.95
CA THR A 127 -8.70 15.79 4.80
C THR A 127 -7.32 15.93 4.18
N HIS A 128 -6.93 17.17 3.88
CA HIS A 128 -5.57 17.47 3.45
C HIS A 128 -4.66 17.53 4.67
N ALA A 129 -3.59 16.74 4.67
CA ALA A 129 -2.53 16.87 5.65
C ALA A 129 -1.57 17.97 5.15
N ASN A 130 -1.86 19.23 5.49
CA ASN A 130 -0.86 20.28 5.35
C ASN A 130 0.21 20.06 6.41
N CYS A 131 1.46 19.87 5.99
CA CYS A 131 2.61 20.09 6.85
C CYS A 131 2.51 21.55 7.37
N LEU A 132 2.37 21.70 8.69
CA LEU A 132 2.35 23.01 9.34
C LEU A 132 3.71 23.71 9.25
#